data_AF-A0A9E3FDE6-F1
#
_entry.id   AF-A0A9E3FDE6-F1
#
_cell.length_a   1.000
_cell.length_b   1.000
_cell.length_c   1.000
_cell.angle_alpha   90.00
_cell.angle_beta   90.00
_cell.angle_gamma   90.00
#
_symmetry.space_group_name_H-M   'P 1'
#
loop_
_entity.id
_entity.type
_entity.pdbx_description
1 polymer ?
#
loop_
_entity_poly.entity_id
_entity_poly.type
_entity_poly.pdbx_seq_one_letter_code
_entity_poly.pdbx_strand_id
1 'polypeptide(L)'
;MKIDKAWDNYQARTARLGDVVRQLAFAGIALLWVFSNGETAPRGPIHLPGDLRGPAAALIATLIFDILGQVVGVVGVRIVTGRAEDRRDALPADQQTDFEFKYPDWFPWIGETTLALKVIALLVAYIWLGITLGTRWI
;
A
#
# COMPACT_ATOMS: atom_id res chain seq x y z
N MET A 1 -21.00 -21.95 1.38
CA MET A 1 -20.16 -21.08 2.24
C MET A 1 -21.01 -19.87 2.60
N LYS A 2 -21.07 -19.46 3.88
CA LYS A 2 -21.84 -18.25 4.27
C LYS A 2 -21.13 -17.00 3.74
N ILE A 3 -21.89 -15.98 3.32
CA ILE A 3 -21.36 -14.73 2.77
C ILE A 3 -20.43 -14.05 3.77
N ASP A 4 -20.76 -14.07 5.06
CA ASP A 4 -19.93 -13.48 6.12
C ASP A 4 -18.52 -14.09 6.16
N LYS A 5 -18.43 -15.42 6.05
CA LYS A 5 -17.13 -16.11 5.96
C LYS A 5 -16.35 -15.76 4.70
N ALA A 6 -17.02 -15.35 3.61
CA ALA A 6 -16.34 -14.87 2.41
C ALA A 6 -15.70 -13.50 2.65
N TRP A 7 -16.41 -12.61 3.34
CA TRP A 7 -15.91 -11.28 3.72
C TRP A 7 -14.75 -11.34 4.71
N ASP A 8 -14.84 -12.19 5.74
CA ASP A 8 -13.74 -12.38 6.69
C ASP A 8 -12.46 -12.85 5.98
N ASN A 9 -12.61 -13.83 5.07
CA ASN A 9 -11.49 -14.33 4.28
C ASN A 9 -10.92 -13.27 3.32
N TYR A 10 -11.77 -12.44 2.72
CA TYR A 10 -11.34 -11.33 1.86
C TYR A 10 -10.52 -10.31 2.66
N GLN A 11 -11.02 -9.86 3.81
CA GLN A 11 -10.32 -8.90 4.67
C GLN A 11 -8.97 -9.44 5.15
N ALA A 12 -8.93 -10.70 5.61
CA ALA A 12 -7.69 -11.34 6.04
C ALA A 12 -6.66 -11.46 4.90
N ARG A 13 -7.10 -11.81 3.68
CA ARG A 13 -6.22 -11.89 2.50
C ARG A 13 -5.72 -10.51 2.08
N THR A 14 -6.58 -9.50 2.10
CA THR A 14 -6.24 -8.12 1.75
C THR A 14 -5.22 -7.52 2.71
N ALA A 15 -5.40 -7.73 4.02
CA ALA A 15 -4.44 -7.31 5.03
C ALA A 15 -3.07 -7.94 4.78
N ARG A 16 -3.03 -9.28 4.61
CA ARG A 16 -1.79 -10.02 4.33
C ARG A 16 -1.14 -9.60 3.02
N LEU A 17 -1.93 -9.35 1.98
CA LEU A 17 -1.42 -8.88 0.69
C LEU A 17 -0.71 -7.54 0.82
N GLY A 18 -1.26 -6.59 1.58
CA GLY A 18 -0.63 -5.31 1.84
C GLY A 18 0.75 -5.45 2.48
N ASP A 19 0.90 -6.36 3.45
CA ASP A 19 2.19 -6.61 4.10
C ASP A 19 3.19 -7.27 3.16
N VAL A 20 2.75 -8.25 2.36
CA VAL A 20 3.61 -8.91 1.36
C VAL A 20 4.09 -7.90 0.31
N VAL A 21 3.21 -7.02 -0.19
CA VAL A 21 3.58 -5.97 -1.15
C VAL A 21 4.66 -5.05 -0.58
N ARG A 22 4.52 -4.65 0.68
CA ARG A 22 5.50 -3.79 1.37
C ARG A 22 6.85 -4.49 1.54
N GLN A 23 6.83 -5.76 1.97
CA GLN A 23 8.04 -6.57 2.13
C GLN A 23 8.77 -6.76 0.79
N LEU A 24 8.03 -7.03 -0.29
CA LEU A 24 8.60 -7.14 -1.64
C LEU A 24 9.16 -5.79 -2.12
N ALA A 25 8.47 -4.68 -1.86
CA ALA A 25 9.02 -3.36 -2.20
C ALA A 25 10.38 -3.10 -1.52
N PHE A 26 10.50 -3.40 -0.23
CA PHE A 26 11.77 -3.29 0.49
C PHE A 26 12.84 -4.27 -0.02
N ALA A 27 12.45 -5.52 -0.31
CA ALA A 27 13.37 -6.51 -0.88
C ALA A 27 13.90 -6.08 -2.25
N GLY A 28 13.04 -5.49 -3.10
CA GLY A 28 13.44 -4.93 -4.39
C GLY A 28 14.42 -3.76 -4.24
N ILE A 29 14.20 -2.87 -3.26
CA ILE A 29 15.12 -1.76 -2.97
C ILE A 29 16.46 -2.28 -2.46
N ALA A 30 16.44 -3.29 -1.57
CA ALA A 30 17.66 -3.93 -1.10
C ALA A 30 18.44 -4.59 -2.24
N LEU A 31 17.74 -5.24 -3.18
CA LEU A 31 18.35 -5.81 -4.38
C LEU A 31 19.02 -4.73 -5.24
N LEU A 32 18.37 -3.58 -5.43
CA LEU A 32 18.96 -2.45 -6.15
C LEU A 32 20.22 -1.90 -5.46
N TRP A 33 20.24 -1.91 -4.13
CA TRP A 33 21.40 -1.46 -3.34
C TRP A 33 22.64 -2.34 -3.55
N VAL A 34 22.46 -3.64 -3.80
CA VAL A 34 23.59 -4.53 -4.18
C VAL A 34 24.28 -4.02 -5.45
N PHE A 35 23.53 -3.46 -6.39
CA PHE A 35 24.07 -2.94 -7.65
C PHE A 35 24.64 -1.53 -7.55
N SER A 36 24.48 -0.82 -6.42
CA SER A 36 25.03 0.53 -6.24
C SER A 36 26.50 0.54 -5.80
N ASN A 37 27.07 -0.61 -5.39
CA ASN A 37 28.38 -0.71 -4.74
C ASN A 37 29.43 -1.46 -5.59
N GLY A 38 29.48 -1.23 -6.91
CA GLY A 38 30.52 -1.81 -7.76
C GLY A 38 31.91 -1.18 -7.50
N GLU A 39 32.98 -1.96 -7.63
CA GLU A 39 34.40 -1.56 -7.41
C GLU A 39 34.88 -0.39 -8.29
N THR A 40 34.13 -0.03 -9.34
CA THR A 40 34.40 1.11 -10.24
C THR A 40 33.48 2.31 -10.02
N ALA A 41 32.58 2.27 -9.04
CA ALA A 41 31.68 3.38 -8.74
C ALA A 41 32.48 4.55 -8.12
N PRO A 42 32.35 5.79 -8.66
CA PRO A 42 32.97 6.96 -8.04
C PRO A 42 32.50 7.07 -6.59
N ARG A 43 33.44 7.24 -5.64
CA ARG A 43 33.14 7.53 -4.23
C ARG A 43 32.43 8.89 -4.15
N GLY A 44 31.10 8.85 -4.22
CA GLY A 44 30.17 9.98 -4.34
C GLY A 44 28.72 9.46 -4.26
N PRO A 45 27.70 10.34 -4.26
CA PRO A 45 26.33 9.99 -3.87
C PRO A 45 25.80 8.80 -4.69
N ILE A 46 25.08 7.88 -4.02
CA ILE A 46 24.49 6.63 -4.51
C ILE A 46 24.45 6.54 -6.05
N HIS A 47 25.43 5.84 -6.63
CA HIS A 47 25.49 5.63 -8.08
C HIS A 47 24.62 4.43 -8.45
N LEU A 48 23.34 4.69 -8.75
CA LEU A 48 22.48 3.68 -9.38
C LEU A 48 22.63 3.76 -10.90
N PRO A 49 22.95 2.64 -11.59
CA PRO A 49 23.00 2.60 -13.04
C PRO A 49 21.70 3.15 -13.66
N GLY A 50 21.81 3.92 -14.73
CA GLY A 50 20.68 4.63 -15.34
C GLY A 50 19.45 3.75 -15.58
N ASP A 51 19.67 2.52 -16.04
CA ASP A 51 18.63 1.53 -16.37
C ASP A 51 17.84 1.05 -15.15
N LEU A 52 18.44 1.10 -13.96
CA LEU A 52 17.82 0.66 -12.70
C LEU A 52 17.03 1.76 -11.99
N ARG A 53 17.13 3.02 -12.46
CA ARG A 53 16.39 4.15 -11.88
C ARG A 53 14.87 4.04 -12.08
N GLY A 54 14.44 3.52 -13.23
CA GLY A 54 13.02 3.27 -13.53
C GLY A 54 12.39 2.28 -12.54
N PRO A 55 12.94 1.06 -12.41
CA PRO A 55 12.51 0.10 -11.39
C PRO A 55 12.55 0.67 -9.97
N ALA A 56 13.60 1.42 -9.61
CA ALA A 56 13.70 2.07 -8.30
C ALA A 56 12.54 3.03 -8.03
N ALA A 57 12.22 3.89 -9.00
CA ALA A 57 11.12 4.85 -8.89
C ALA A 57 9.76 4.12 -8.73
N ALA A 58 9.55 3.00 -9.43
CA ALA A 58 8.32 2.22 -9.31
C ALA A 58 8.18 1.53 -7.93
N LEU A 59 9.28 1.03 -7.34
CA LEU A 59 9.30 0.50 -5.96
C LEU A 59 9.00 1.60 -4.93
N ILE A 60 9.57 2.79 -5.11
CA ILE A 60 9.29 3.94 -4.24
C ILE A 60 7.82 4.37 -4.38
N ALA A 61 7.29 4.43 -5.60
CA ALA A 61 5.88 4.74 -5.84
C ALA A 61 4.95 3.73 -5.14
N THR A 62 5.32 2.44 -5.16
CA THR A 62 4.61 1.38 -4.41
C THR A 62 4.54 1.71 -2.92
N LEU A 63 5.65 2.10 -2.30
CA LEU A 63 5.70 2.47 -0.88
C LEU A 63 4.92 3.75 -0.57
N ILE A 64 4.95 4.73 -1.47
CA ILE A 64 4.14 5.95 -1.34
C ILE A 64 2.65 5.61 -1.32
N PHE A 65 2.18 4.78 -2.26
CA PHE A 65 0.79 4.33 -2.27
C PHE A 65 0.43 3.46 -1.05
N ASP A 66 1.38 2.66 -0.54
CA ASP A 66 1.16 1.89 0.69
C ASP A 66 0.93 2.81 1.90
N ILE A 67 1.78 3.80 2.10
CA ILE A 67 1.64 4.77 3.19
C ILE A 67 0.38 5.61 3.02
N LEU A 68 0.11 6.12 1.81
CA LEU A 68 -1.10 6.92 1.54
C LEU A 68 -2.36 6.12 1.83
N GLY A 69 -2.45 4.87 1.38
CA GLY A 69 -3.59 4.00 1.67
C GLY A 69 -3.79 3.77 3.17
N GLN A 70 -2.70 3.54 3.92
CA GLN A 70 -2.77 3.38 5.37
C GLN A 70 -3.20 4.66 6.10
N VAL A 71 -2.62 5.80 5.73
CA VAL A 71 -2.98 7.11 6.33
C VAL A 71 -4.45 7.42 6.07
N VAL A 72 -4.93 7.25 4.84
CA VAL A 72 -6.33 7.50 4.50
C VAL A 72 -7.26 6.54 5.24
N GLY A 73 -6.88 5.26 5.37
CA GLY A 73 -7.65 4.29 6.15
C GLY A 73 -7.76 4.69 7.63
N VAL A 74 -6.64 4.98 8.29
CA VAL A 74 -6.60 5.30 9.73
C VAL A 74 -7.26 6.65 10.02
N VAL A 75 -6.84 7.70 9.33
CA VAL A 75 -7.35 9.06 9.54
C VAL A 75 -8.81 9.15 9.11
N GLY A 76 -9.15 8.53 7.98
CA GLY A 76 -10.51 8.50 7.46
C GLY A 76 -11.48 7.83 8.43
N VAL A 77 -11.13 6.65 8.95
CA VAL A 77 -11.93 5.99 9.99
C VAL A 77 -12.06 6.88 11.21
N ARG A 78 -10.97 7.47 11.71
CA ARG A 78 -11.02 8.32 12.90
C ARG A 78 -11.92 9.55 12.74
N ILE A 79 -11.85 10.22 11.59
CA ILE A 79 -12.71 11.38 11.31
C ILE A 79 -14.17 10.98 11.21
N VAL A 80 -14.44 9.85 10.54
CA VAL A 80 -15.80 9.36 10.31
C VAL A 80 -16.44 8.87 11.61
N THR A 81 -15.71 8.09 12.42
CA THR A 81 -16.21 7.60 13.71
C THR A 81 -16.30 8.73 14.73
N GLY A 82 -15.35 9.65 14.78
CA GLY A 82 -15.43 10.81 15.69
C GLY A 82 -16.67 11.67 15.41
N ARG A 83 -16.97 11.95 14.14
CA ARG A 83 -18.21 12.65 13.76
C ARG A 83 -19.48 11.86 14.05
N ALA A 84 -19.40 10.54 14.05
CA ALA A 84 -20.52 9.67 14.39
C ALA A 84 -20.75 9.63 15.91
N GLU A 85 -19.67 9.59 16.70
CA GLU A 85 -19.66 9.70 18.16
C GLU A 85 -20.26 11.04 18.59
N ASP A 86 -19.81 12.16 18.01
CA ASP A 86 -20.35 13.51 18.29
C ASP A 86 -21.87 13.60 17.99
N ARG A 87 -22.34 12.95 16.92
CA ARG A 87 -23.76 12.90 16.56
C ARG A 87 -24.56 12.02 17.50
N ARG A 88 -23.99 10.90 17.93
CA ARG A 88 -24.62 9.99 18.90
C ARG A 88 -24.75 10.69 20.25
N ASP A 89 -23.71 11.35 20.72
CA ASP A 89 -23.69 11.99 22.04
C ASP A 89 -24.59 13.25 22.09
N ALA A 90 -24.97 13.80 20.93
CA ALA A 90 -25.98 14.85 20.79
C ALA A 90 -27.44 14.33 20.84
N LEU A 91 -27.66 13.01 20.76
CA LEU A 91 -28.99 12.40 20.88
C LEU A 91 -29.36 12.15 22.35
N PRO A 92 -30.66 12.17 22.69
CA PRO A 92 -31.11 11.79 24.03
C PRO A 92 -30.75 10.33 24.36
N ALA A 93 -30.51 10.03 25.64
CA ALA A 93 -29.88 8.80 26.10
C ALA A 93 -30.62 7.50 25.71
N ASP A 94 -31.93 7.59 25.48
CA ASP A 94 -32.78 6.50 24.99
C ASP A 94 -32.53 6.15 23.51
N GLN A 95 -32.07 7.12 22.71
CA GLN A 95 -31.79 6.94 21.28
C GLN A 95 -30.31 6.66 20.97
N GLN A 96 -29.43 6.74 21.96
CA GLN A 96 -27.99 6.49 21.77
C GLN A 96 -27.69 5.00 21.53
N THR A 97 -28.43 4.10 22.16
CA THR A 97 -28.28 2.63 22.01
C THR A 97 -28.70 2.11 20.64
N ASP A 98 -29.64 2.80 19.99
CA ASP A 98 -30.17 2.42 18.67
C ASP A 98 -29.49 3.19 17.53
N PHE A 99 -28.45 3.97 17.82
CA PHE A 99 -27.70 4.70 16.80
C PHE A 99 -26.92 3.75 15.89
N GLU A 100 -27.50 3.43 14.74
CA GLU A 100 -26.85 2.61 13.72
C GLU A 100 -25.98 3.50 12.82
N PHE A 101 -24.66 3.35 12.96
CA PHE A 101 -23.71 4.06 12.13
C PHE A 101 -23.51 3.36 10.78
N LYS A 102 -24.05 3.95 9.70
CA LYS A 102 -23.76 3.49 8.33
C LYS A 102 -22.50 4.17 7.79
N TYR A 103 -21.52 3.36 7.41
CA TYR A 103 -20.29 3.83 6.78
C TYR A 103 -20.58 4.49 5.40
N PRO A 104 -19.97 5.62 5.04
CA PRO A 104 -20.17 6.23 3.73
C PRO A 104 -19.78 5.28 2.57
N ASP A 105 -20.67 5.13 1.59
CA ASP A 105 -20.54 4.14 0.50
C ASP A 105 -19.29 4.37 -0.40
N TRP A 106 -18.73 5.59 -0.43
CA TRP A 106 -17.52 5.93 -1.20
C TRP A 106 -16.22 5.55 -0.50
N PHE A 107 -16.25 5.31 0.80
CA PHE A 107 -15.04 5.10 1.58
C PHE A 107 -14.33 3.76 1.31
N PRO A 108 -15.05 2.63 1.17
CA PRO A 108 -14.43 1.34 0.84
C PRO A 108 -13.62 1.38 -0.47
N TRP A 109 -14.11 2.14 -1.45
CA TRP A 109 -13.45 2.29 -2.75
C TRP A 109 -12.05 2.89 -2.66
N ILE A 110 -11.78 3.76 -1.68
CA ILE A 110 -10.45 4.35 -1.53
C ILE A 110 -9.43 3.32 -1.05
N GLY A 111 -9.82 2.44 -0.12
CA GLY A 111 -8.98 1.36 0.35
C GLY A 111 -8.65 0.37 -0.78
N GLU A 112 -9.65 0.01 -1.58
CA GLU A 112 -9.48 -0.94 -2.69
C GLU A 112 -8.65 -0.35 -3.83
N THR A 113 -8.86 0.93 -4.19
CA THR A 113 -8.10 1.60 -5.24
C THR A 113 -6.64 1.80 -4.86
N THR A 114 -6.35 2.25 -3.64
CA THR A 114 -4.96 2.40 -3.16
C THR A 114 -4.23 1.06 -3.08
N LEU A 115 -4.93 0.00 -2.67
CA LEU A 115 -4.41 -1.37 -2.71
C LEU A 115 -4.10 -1.83 -4.14
N ALA A 116 -5.01 -1.62 -5.08
CA ALA A 116 -4.80 -1.98 -6.47
C ALA A 116 -3.62 -1.21 -7.08
N LEU A 117 -3.53 0.10 -6.84
CA LEU A 117 -2.45 0.95 -7.34
C LEU A 117 -1.08 0.50 -6.84
N LYS A 118 -0.93 0.20 -5.54
CA LYS A 118 0.36 -0.29 -5.02
C LYS A 118 0.73 -1.66 -5.57
N VAL A 119 -0.24 -2.57 -5.76
CA VAL A 119 0.01 -3.88 -6.37
C VAL A 119 0.47 -3.74 -7.82
N ILE A 120 -0.20 -2.90 -8.61
CA ILE A 120 0.17 -2.64 -10.01
C ILE A 120 1.57 -2.03 -10.09
N ALA A 121 1.85 -1.02 -9.26
CA ALA A 121 3.17 -0.39 -9.19
C ALA A 121 4.27 -1.42 -8.85
N LEU A 122 4.02 -2.33 -7.91
CA LEU A 122 4.96 -3.40 -7.55
C LEU A 122 5.22 -4.35 -8.72
N LEU A 123 4.16 -4.80 -9.39
CA LEU A 123 4.28 -5.71 -10.53
C LEU A 123 5.07 -5.07 -11.67
N VAL A 124 4.77 -3.82 -12.00
CA VAL A 124 5.52 -3.04 -13.00
C VAL A 124 6.99 -2.93 -12.58
N ALA A 125 7.26 -2.63 -11.31
CA ALA A 125 8.62 -2.51 -10.80
C ALA A 125 9.41 -3.82 -10.97
N TYR A 126 8.83 -4.96 -10.59
CA TYR A 126 9.49 -6.26 -10.66
C TYR A 126 9.64 -6.77 -12.10
N ILE A 127 8.65 -6.56 -12.96
CA ILE A 127 8.75 -6.92 -14.40
C ILE A 127 9.87 -6.11 -15.03
N TRP A 128 9.89 -4.79 -14.80
CA TRP A 128 10.91 -3.92 -15.36
C TRP A 128 12.30 -4.27 -14.83
N LEU A 129 12.42 -4.50 -13.52
CA LEU A 129 13.66 -4.96 -12.89
C LEU A 129 14.14 -6.28 -13.51
N GLY A 130 13.25 -7.25 -13.69
CA GLY A 130 13.57 -8.54 -14.33
C GLY A 130 14.08 -8.38 -15.75
N ILE A 131 13.45 -7.52 -16.57
CA ILE A 131 13.89 -7.24 -17.95
C ILE A 131 15.28 -6.58 -17.92
N THR A 132 15.47 -5.54 -17.11
CA THR A 132 16.76 -4.81 -17.06
C THR A 132 17.92 -5.67 -16.58
N LEU A 133 17.66 -6.60 -15.66
CA LEU A 133 18.66 -7.57 -15.23
C LEU A 133 18.89 -8.61 -16.33
N GLY A 134 17.84 -9.18 -16.93
CA GLY A 134 17.96 -10.15 -18.02
C GLY A 134 18.80 -9.65 -19.20
N THR A 135 18.65 -8.38 -19.58
CA THR A 135 19.45 -7.75 -20.64
C THR A 135 20.92 -7.50 -20.29
N ARG A 136 21.32 -7.63 -19.00
CA ARG A 136 22.71 -7.45 -18.56
C ARG A 136 23.50 -8.75 -18.47
N TRP A 137 22.81 -9.89 -18.37
CA TRP A 137 23.43 -11.20 -18.19
C TRP A 137 23.55 -12.01 -19.50
N ILE A 138 22.89 -11.56 -20.58
CA ILE A 138 23.04 -12.09 -21.96
C ILE A 138 24.04 -11.20 -22.69
#